data_AF-A0AAW3FCI1-F1
#
_entry.id   AF-A0AAW3FCI1-F1
#
_cell.length_a   1.000
_cell.length_b   1.000
_cell.length_c   1.000
_cell.angle_alpha   90.00
_cell.angle_beta   90.00
_cell.angle_gamma   90.00
#
_symmetry.space_group_name_H-M   'P 1'
#
loop_
_entity.id
_entity.type
_entity.pdbx_description
1 polymer ?
#
loop_
_entity_poly.entity_id
_entity_poly.type
_entity_poly.pdbx_seq_one_letter_code
_entity_poly.pdbx_strand_id
1 'polypeptide(L)'
;MVRAVFPAADRRTALAELADDVLRLIPWLAATGHPGVTEPAAILRLLNMHHGHPDEVIESLRADPALFPIASYFLPAVQSERSLLDQSLRRRRTPAETIAPALDWRPALRAT
;
A
#
# COMPACT_ATOMS: atom_id res chain seq x y z
N MET A 1 -10.35 7.34 3.54
CA MET A 1 -8.97 7.30 3.04
C MET A 1 -8.66 5.88 2.61
N VAL A 2 -8.28 5.66 1.35
CA VAL A 2 -7.83 4.34 0.89
C VAL A 2 -6.35 4.23 1.26
N ARG A 3 -5.98 3.19 2.02
CA ARG A 3 -4.57 2.86 2.27
C ARG A 3 -4.20 1.72 1.35
N ALA A 4 -3.04 1.79 0.72
CA ALA A 4 -2.56 0.71 -0.13
C ALA A 4 -1.28 0.11 0.42
N VAL A 5 -1.15 -1.20 0.28
CA VAL A 5 0.00 -1.99 0.73
C VAL A 5 0.47 -2.87 -0.42
N PHE A 6 1.69 -2.61 -0.91
CA PHE A 6 2.30 -3.30 -2.03
C PHE A 6 3.66 -3.90 -1.63
N PRO A 7 3.65 -5.03 -0.91
CA PRO A 7 4.87 -5.71 -0.51
C PRO A 7 5.53 -6.35 -1.73
N ALA A 8 6.85 -6.24 -1.80
CA ALA A 8 7.71 -6.82 -2.83
C ALA A 8 9.04 -7.25 -2.21
N ALA A 9 9.97 -7.78 -3.01
CA ALA A 9 11.31 -8.13 -2.54
C ALA A 9 12.09 -6.89 -2.06
N ASP A 10 11.91 -5.75 -2.71
CA ASP A 10 12.55 -4.48 -2.39
C ASP A 10 11.72 -3.29 -2.94
N ARG A 11 12.07 -2.04 -2.58
CA ARG A 11 11.37 -0.84 -3.08
C ARG A 11 11.42 -0.70 -4.59
N ARG A 12 12.55 -1.06 -5.20
CA ARG A 12 12.77 -0.93 -6.65
C ARG A 12 11.79 -1.81 -7.41
N THR A 13 11.57 -3.04 -6.93
CA THR A 13 10.62 -4.01 -7.48
C THR A 13 9.19 -3.49 -7.33
N ALA A 14 8.81 -3.04 -6.13
CA ALA A 14 7.48 -2.46 -5.91
C ALA A 14 7.22 -1.24 -6.81
N LEU A 15 8.22 -0.35 -6.95
CA LEU A 15 8.11 0.83 -7.80
C LEU A 15 7.96 0.45 -9.27
N ALA A 16 8.75 -0.51 -9.76
CA ALA A 16 8.65 -0.99 -11.14
C ALA A 16 7.28 -1.59 -11.45
N GLU A 17 6.68 -2.31 -10.50
CA GLU A 17 5.36 -2.91 -10.65
C GLU A 17 4.21 -1.88 -10.63
N LEU A 18 4.40 -0.73 -9.97
CA LEU A 18 3.36 0.29 -9.77
C LEU A 18 3.48 1.50 -10.69
N ALA A 19 4.67 1.74 -11.26
CA ALA A 19 5.00 2.98 -11.98
C ALA A 19 3.95 3.34 -13.04
N ASP A 20 3.62 2.40 -13.93
CA ASP A 20 2.68 2.63 -15.02
C ASP A 20 1.26 2.98 -14.55
N ASP A 21 0.83 2.42 -13.42
CA ASP A 21 -0.48 2.66 -12.85
C ASP A 21 -0.52 4.04 -12.18
N VAL A 22 0.53 4.43 -11.45
CA VAL A 22 0.56 5.72 -10.75
C VAL A 22 0.80 6.89 -11.69
N LEU A 23 1.56 6.71 -12.78
CA LEU A 23 1.76 7.76 -13.79
C LEU A 23 0.44 8.21 -14.44
N ARG A 24 -0.57 7.31 -14.51
CA ARG A 24 -1.90 7.66 -15.03
C ARG A 24 -2.68 8.60 -14.13
N LEU A 25 -2.27 8.72 -12.86
CA LEU A 25 -2.91 9.61 -11.91
C LEU A 25 -2.44 11.06 -12.08
N ILE A 26 -1.37 11.34 -12.85
CA ILE A 26 -0.81 12.69 -13.02
C ILE A 26 -1.87 13.72 -13.44
N PRO A 27 -2.74 13.50 -14.45
CA PRO A 27 -3.75 14.48 -14.81
C PRO A 27 -4.74 14.77 -13.67
N TRP A 28 -5.15 13.73 -12.94
CA TRP A 28 -6.04 13.87 -11.79
C TRP A 28 -5.35 14.59 -10.61
N LEU A 29 -4.08 14.28 -10.34
CA LEU A 29 -3.27 14.96 -9.34
C LEU A 29 -3.11 16.45 -9.65
N ALA A 30 -2.83 16.80 -10.91
CA ALA A 30 -2.76 18.20 -11.34
C ALA A 30 -4.10 18.93 -11.12
N ALA A 31 -5.22 18.29 -11.49
CA ALA A 31 -6.55 18.84 -11.29
C ALA A 31 -6.96 18.98 -9.82
N THR A 32 -6.37 18.20 -8.91
CA THR A 32 -6.68 18.19 -7.48
C THR A 32 -5.67 18.97 -6.62
N GLY A 33 -4.78 19.75 -7.25
CA GLY A 33 -3.87 20.67 -6.54
C GLY A 33 -2.42 20.21 -6.41
N HIS A 34 -2.02 19.17 -7.14
CA HIS A 34 -0.65 18.62 -7.13
C HIS A 34 0.02 18.61 -8.52
N PRO A 35 0.06 19.74 -9.26
CA PRO A 35 0.52 19.77 -10.66
C PRO A 35 2.01 19.46 -10.86
N GLY A 36 2.84 19.59 -9.82
CA GLY A 36 4.28 19.29 -9.88
C GLY A 36 4.64 17.85 -9.50
N VAL A 37 3.66 17.00 -9.18
CA VAL A 37 3.92 15.63 -8.71
C VAL A 37 3.85 14.67 -9.89
N THR A 38 5.00 14.46 -10.54
CA THR A 38 5.12 13.63 -11.75
C THR A 38 5.95 12.36 -11.55
N GLU A 39 6.81 12.34 -10.53
CA GLU A 39 7.68 11.19 -10.27
C GLU A 39 6.91 10.06 -9.57
N PRO A 40 6.98 8.80 -10.04
CA PRO A 40 6.24 7.68 -9.45
C PRO A 40 6.43 7.53 -7.93
N ALA A 41 7.66 7.66 -7.44
CA ALA A 41 7.94 7.58 -6.00
C ALA A 41 7.31 8.75 -5.21
N ALA A 42 7.23 9.94 -5.81
CA ALA A 42 6.56 11.08 -5.20
C ALA A 42 5.02 10.89 -5.19
N ILE A 43 4.46 10.31 -6.25
CA ILE A 43 3.04 9.95 -6.33
C ILE A 43 2.68 8.92 -5.26
N LEU A 44 3.46 7.83 -5.14
CA LEU A 44 3.24 6.79 -4.12
C LEU A 44 3.25 7.37 -2.71
N ARG A 45 4.20 8.26 -2.41
CA ARG A 45 4.29 8.95 -1.12
C ARG A 45 3.09 9.86 -0.88
N LEU A 46 2.68 10.65 -1.88
CA LEU A 46 1.53 11.55 -1.78
C LEU A 46 0.23 10.78 -1.50
N LEU A 47 0.07 9.61 -2.10
CA LEU A 47 -1.11 8.75 -1.95
C LEU A 47 -1.04 7.85 -0.70
N ASN A 48 -0.02 8.02 0.15
CA ASN A 48 0.22 7.19 1.33
C ASN A 48 0.20 5.68 1.01
N MET A 49 0.88 5.30 -0.08
CA MET A 49 1.03 3.90 -0.50
C MET A 49 2.27 3.28 0.14
N HIS A 50 2.05 2.32 1.05
CA HIS A 50 3.12 1.58 1.72
C HIS A 50 3.64 0.47 0.80
N HIS A 51 4.94 0.48 0.49
CA HIS A 51 5.50 -0.43 -0.53
C HIS A 51 6.97 -0.77 -0.25
N GLY A 52 7.45 -1.88 -0.80
CA GLY A 52 8.82 -2.37 -0.63
C GLY A 52 8.91 -3.68 0.14
N HIS A 53 10.06 -3.93 0.78
CA HIS A 53 10.25 -5.12 1.60
C HIS A 53 9.23 -5.15 2.76
N PRO A 54 8.73 -6.32 3.20
CA PRO A 54 7.75 -6.41 4.29
C PRO A 54 8.16 -5.64 5.55
N ASP A 55 9.43 -5.69 5.94
CA ASP A 55 9.94 -4.94 7.10
C ASP A 55 9.82 -3.43 6.92
N GLU A 56 10.09 -2.90 5.72
CA GLU A 56 9.93 -1.49 5.44
C GLU A 56 8.46 -1.06 5.43
N VAL A 57 7.58 -1.94 4.97
CA VAL A 57 6.12 -1.71 5.01
C VAL A 57 5.64 -1.67 6.45
N ILE A 58 6.10 -2.59 7.31
CA ILE A 58 5.78 -2.62 8.74
C ILE A 58 6.23 -1.31 9.41
N GLU A 59 7.47 -0.89 9.18
CA GLU A 59 8.00 0.36 9.73
C GLU A 59 7.20 1.58 9.22
N SER A 60 6.87 1.60 7.92
CA SER A 60 6.05 2.67 7.35
C SER A 60 4.63 2.73 7.92
N LEU A 61 4.02 1.57 8.19
CA LEU A 61 2.69 1.49 8.81
C LEU A 61 2.73 1.95 10.27
N ARG A 62 3.75 1.54 11.04
CA ARG A 62 3.96 2.00 12.42
C ARG A 62 4.12 3.52 12.51
N ALA A 63 4.75 4.11 11.50
CA ALA A 63 4.95 5.55 11.39
C ALA A 63 3.72 6.31 10.87
N ASP A 64 2.64 5.65 10.39
CA ASP A 64 1.42 6.32 9.93
C ASP A 64 0.63 6.87 11.14
N PRO A 65 0.61 8.21 11.36
CA PRO A 65 -0.03 8.81 12.52
C PRO A 65 -1.56 8.66 12.48
N ALA A 66 -2.14 8.36 11.32
CA ALA A 66 -3.57 8.16 11.18
C ALA A 66 -4.00 6.70 11.43
N LEU A 67 -3.06 5.79 11.65
CA LEU A 67 -3.35 4.35 11.79
C LEU A 67 -3.39 3.92 13.26
N PHE A 68 -2.26 3.97 13.95
CA PHE A 68 -2.09 3.33 15.27
C PHE A 68 -2.75 4.00 16.49
N PRO A 69 -3.28 5.24 16.44
CA PRO A 69 -4.09 5.78 17.54
C PRO A 69 -5.62 5.82 17.25
N ILE A 70 -6.06 5.54 16.02
CA ILE A 70 -7.41 5.91 15.57
C ILE A 70 -8.17 4.74 14.94
N ALA A 71 -7.48 3.84 14.25
CA ALA A 71 -8.14 2.81 13.46
C ALA A 71 -8.37 1.51 14.26
N SER A 72 -9.63 1.07 14.38
CA SER A 72 -9.97 -0.26 14.91
C SER A 72 -9.81 -1.38 13.90
N TYR A 73 -9.75 -1.05 12.61
CA TYR A 73 -9.65 -2.01 11.51
C TYR A 73 -8.73 -1.48 10.41
N PHE A 74 -8.05 -2.41 9.74
CA PHE A 74 -7.18 -2.11 8.60
C PHE A 74 -7.56 -2.97 7.40
N LEU A 75 -8.01 -2.33 6.33
CA LEU A 75 -8.44 -2.96 5.07
C LEU A 75 -7.65 -2.34 3.91
N PRO A 76 -6.40 -2.78 3.68
CA PRO A 76 -5.57 -2.17 2.65
C PRO A 76 -5.99 -2.62 1.25
N ALA A 77 -5.92 -1.69 0.30
CA ALA A 77 -5.86 -2.03 -1.11
C ALA A 77 -4.52 -2.71 -1.41
N VAL A 78 -4.58 -3.89 -2.01
CA VAL A 78 -3.41 -4.71 -2.38
C VAL A 78 -3.38 -5.03 -3.87
N GLN A 79 -4.36 -4.51 -4.59
CA GLN A 79 -4.46 -4.56 -6.04
C GLN A 79 -4.37 -3.14 -6.61
N SER A 80 -3.73 -3.04 -7.77
CA SER A 80 -3.76 -1.88 -8.65
C SER A 80 -4.70 -2.15 -9.83
N GLU A 81 -4.98 -1.12 -10.64
CA GLU A 81 -5.90 -1.24 -11.79
C GLU A 81 -5.52 -2.33 -12.79
N ARG A 82 -4.22 -2.63 -12.91
CA ARG A 82 -3.69 -3.66 -13.83
C ARG A 82 -3.20 -4.92 -13.17
N SER A 83 -3.41 -5.06 -11.86
CA SER A 83 -2.98 -6.26 -11.14
C SER A 83 -3.67 -7.49 -11.72
N LEU A 84 -2.88 -8.47 -12.16
CA LEU A 84 -3.39 -9.79 -12.51
C LEU A 84 -3.94 -10.47 -11.23
N LEU A 85 -4.86 -11.42 -11.40
CA LEU A 85 -5.45 -12.14 -10.27
C LEU A 85 -4.37 -12.81 -9.40
N ASP A 86 -3.41 -13.50 -10.01
CA ASP A 86 -2.34 -14.18 -9.27
C ASP A 86 -1.43 -13.20 -8.53
N GLN A 87 -1.16 -12.03 -9.11
CA GLN A 87 -0.41 -10.98 -8.43
C GLN A 87 -1.18 -10.48 -7.20
N SER A 88 -2.49 -10.27 -7.35
CA SER A 88 -3.37 -9.84 -6.25
C SER A 88 -3.44 -10.89 -5.14
N LEU A 89 -3.54 -12.18 -5.48
CA LEU A 89 -3.56 -13.27 -4.52
C LEU A 89 -2.23 -13.39 -3.77
N ARG A 90 -1.09 -13.26 -4.46
CA ARG A 90 0.23 -13.24 -3.81
C ARG A 90 0.38 -12.03 -2.88
N ARG A 91 0.02 -10.84 -3.34
CA ARG A 91 0.06 -9.59 -2.56
C ARG A 91 -0.91 -9.56 -1.39
N ARG A 92 -1.92 -10.43 -1.35
CA ARG A 92 -2.80 -10.61 -0.17
C ARG A 92 -2.17 -11.45 0.94
N ARG A 93 -1.31 -12.41 0.58
CA ARG A 93 -0.69 -13.30 1.58
C ARG A 93 0.27 -12.56 2.48
N THR A 94 1.18 -11.76 1.94
CA THR A 94 2.18 -11.06 2.76
C THR A 94 1.58 -10.13 3.82
N PRO A 95 0.53 -9.33 3.53
CA PRO A 95 -0.19 -8.58 4.55
C PRO A 95 -0.81 -9.46 5.63
N ALA A 96 -1.44 -10.58 5.25
CA ALA A 96 -2.14 -11.45 6.19
C ALA A 96 -1.20 -12.34 7.03
N GLU A 97 -0.12 -12.84 6.44
CA GLU A 97 0.75 -13.86 7.02
C GLU A 97 2.03 -13.27 7.64
N THR A 98 2.42 -12.04 7.26
CA THR A 98 3.68 -11.42 7.71
C THR A 98 3.44 -10.07 8.38
N ILE A 99 2.80 -9.13 7.69
CA ILE A 99 2.68 -7.74 8.17
C ILE A 99 1.69 -7.65 9.34
N ALA A 100 0.50 -8.22 9.23
CA ALA A 100 -0.50 -8.18 10.30
C ALA A 100 0.01 -8.81 11.61
N PRO A 101 0.59 -10.03 11.60
CA PRO A 101 1.20 -10.60 12.81
C PRO A 101 2.31 -9.72 13.42
N ALA A 102 3.17 -9.11 12.60
CA ALA A 102 4.24 -8.23 13.09
C ALA A 102 3.74 -6.90 13.69
N LEU A 103 2.48 -6.56 13.45
CA LEU A 103 1.78 -5.40 14.02
C LEU A 103 0.80 -5.80 15.14
N ASP A 104 0.90 -7.04 15.63
CA ASP A 104 0.01 -7.65 16.63
C ASP A 104 -1.48 -7.65 16.21
N TRP A 105 -1.75 -7.52 14.91
CA TRP A 105 -3.10 -7.59 14.38
C TRP A 105 -3.54 -9.03 14.27
N ARG A 106 -4.77 -9.27 14.72
CA ARG A 106 -5.39 -10.59 14.68
C ARG A 106 -6.63 -10.54 13.79
N PRO A 107 -6.91 -11.60 13.02
CA PRO A 107 -8.22 -11.73 12.40
C PRO A 107 -9.29 -11.59 13.47
N ALA A 108 -10.35 -10.83 13.17
CA ALA A 108 -11.55 -10.90 14.00
C ALA A 108 -11.99 -12.37 14.03
N LEU A 109 -12.17 -12.93 15.23
CA LEU A 109 -12.65 -14.30 15.40
C LEU A 109 -13.83 -14.53 14.47
N ARG A 110 -13.81 -15.63 13.71
CA ARG A 110 -14.96 -16.01 12.87
C ARG A 110 -16.19 -15.98 13.76
N ALA A 111 -17.15 -15.13 13.42
CA ALA A 111 -18.51 -15.29 13.93
C ALA A 111 -18.97 -16.68 13.48
N THR A 112 -19.05 -17.60 14.44
CA THR A 112 -19.64 -18.93 14.28
C THR A 112 -21.15 -18.82 14.15
#